data_AF-A8PVI4-F1
#
_entry.id   AF-A8PVI4-F1
#
_cell.length_a   1.000
_cell.length_b   1.000
_cell.length_c   1.000
_cell.angle_alpha   90.00
_cell.angle_beta   90.00
_cell.angle_gamma   90.00
#
_symmetry.space_group_name_H-M   'P 1'
#
loop_
_entity.id
_entity.type
_entity.pdbx_description
1 polymer ?
#
loop_
_entity_poly.entity_id
_entity_poly.type
_entity_poly.pdbx_seq_one_letter_code
_entity_poly.pdbx_strand_id
1 'polypeptide(L)'
;MPPDMLVDHDPYTYTICDGYAKAQYHFLILPRIPFYIDVQDQGISTRVQVPTRDLDSIQALLQSRHASAVLDRLGEARHRLVHRIHASMRQARIEPHGHYAFYPCSDDKDQHAEGVAWHVHCGFHSVPSMRHLHLHVISNDLVSNRLKHKKVSCIGSTHMLMHCSLLQHYLSFHPAVGFSLPLEKAQALAAQGVSKVC
;
A
#
# COMPACT_ATOMS: atom_id res chain seq x y z
N MET A 1 19.64 1.17 -3.29
CA MET A 1 18.44 0.33 -3.52
C MET A 1 18.60 -0.32 -4.88
N PRO A 2 18.28 -1.62 -5.05
CA PRO A 2 18.31 -2.26 -6.36
C PRO A 2 17.43 -1.49 -7.37
N PRO A 3 17.85 -1.28 -8.63
CA PRO A 3 17.13 -0.44 -9.60
C PRO A 3 15.70 -0.93 -9.93
N ASP A 4 15.46 -2.22 -9.77
CA ASP A 4 14.21 -2.94 -10.06
C ASP A 4 13.16 -2.84 -8.94
N MET A 5 13.52 -2.24 -7.80
CA MET A 5 12.62 -2.15 -6.63
C MET A 5 11.88 -0.82 -6.53
N LEU A 6 12.41 0.26 -7.12
CA LEU A 6 11.82 1.60 -7.05
C LEU A 6 10.83 1.80 -8.21
N VAL A 7 9.58 2.09 -7.87
CA VAL A 7 8.48 2.27 -8.84
C VAL A 7 8.24 3.74 -9.14
N ASP A 8 8.26 4.57 -8.10
CA ASP A 8 8.01 6.00 -8.20
C ASP A 8 8.63 6.73 -7.02
N HIS A 9 8.88 8.03 -7.17
CA HIS A 9 9.37 8.86 -6.10
C HIS A 9 9.05 10.32 -6.36
N ASP A 10 8.84 11.06 -5.27
CA ASP A 10 8.74 12.52 -5.28
C ASP A 10 9.59 13.09 -4.13
N PRO A 11 9.63 14.41 -3.89
CA PRO A 11 10.41 14.98 -2.79
C PRO A 11 10.01 14.51 -1.38
N TYR A 12 8.85 13.88 -1.20
CA TYR A 12 8.29 13.48 0.10
C TYR A 12 8.23 11.96 0.29
N THR A 13 8.12 11.17 -0.78
CA THR A 13 7.79 9.75 -0.74
C THR A 13 8.64 8.91 -1.69
N TYR A 14 8.77 7.63 -1.34
CA TYR A 14 9.22 6.56 -2.22
C TYR A 14 8.09 5.55 -2.40
N THR A 15 7.92 5.03 -3.60
CA THR A 15 7.05 3.90 -3.89
C THR A 15 7.91 2.74 -4.35
N ILE A 16 7.77 1.58 -3.71
CA ILE A 16 8.60 0.40 -3.97
C ILE A 16 7.73 -0.83 -4.14
N CYS A 17 8.25 -1.82 -4.86
CA CYS A 17 7.64 -3.15 -4.92
C CYS A 17 7.66 -3.82 -3.54
N ASP A 18 6.56 -4.44 -3.13
CA ASP A 18 6.56 -5.28 -1.93
C ASP A 18 7.41 -6.53 -2.19
N GLY A 19 8.45 -6.72 -1.37
CA GLY A 19 9.38 -7.83 -1.50
C GLY A 19 8.74 -9.20 -1.35
N TYR A 20 7.47 -9.28 -0.90
CA TYR A 20 6.63 -10.45 -0.78
C TYR A 20 5.18 -10.17 -1.29
N ALA A 21 5.09 -9.74 -2.54
CA ALA A 21 3.84 -9.42 -3.25
C ALA A 21 2.76 -10.50 -3.14
N LYS A 22 1.54 -10.08 -2.80
CA LYS A 22 0.37 -10.95 -2.52
C LYS A 22 -0.75 -10.80 -3.54
N ALA A 23 -0.56 -9.89 -4.49
CA ALA A 23 -1.41 -9.62 -5.63
C ALA A 23 -0.50 -9.20 -6.78
N GLN A 24 -1.05 -9.05 -7.99
CA GLN A 24 -0.25 -8.69 -9.16
C GLN A 24 0.37 -7.31 -8.97
N TYR A 25 -0.36 -6.43 -8.30
CA TYR A 25 0.07 -5.11 -7.90
C TYR A 25 0.11 -5.07 -6.37
N HIS A 26 1.30 -5.14 -5.79
CA HIS A 26 1.50 -4.94 -4.35
C HIS A 26 2.71 -4.06 -4.10
N PHE A 27 2.44 -2.84 -3.64
CA PHE A 27 3.45 -1.80 -3.46
C PHE A 27 3.38 -1.21 -2.05
N LEU A 28 4.50 -0.61 -1.66
CA LEU A 28 4.66 0.15 -0.42
C LEU A 28 4.98 1.60 -0.76
N ILE A 29 4.19 2.53 -0.22
CA ILE A 29 4.51 3.97 -0.25
C ILE A 29 5.07 4.36 1.11
N LEU A 30 6.29 4.87 1.13
CA LEU A 30 7.02 5.23 2.34
C LEU A 30 7.33 6.73 2.35
N PRO A 31 7.18 7.42 3.50
CA PRO A 31 7.70 8.76 3.67
C PRO A 31 9.24 8.74 3.63
N ARG A 32 9.83 9.74 2.98
CA ARG A 32 11.28 9.95 2.99
C ARG A 32 11.75 10.35 4.37
N ILE A 33 12.90 9.84 4.79
CA ILE A 33 13.56 10.25 6.03
C ILE A 33 14.87 10.95 5.64
N PRO A 34 15.11 12.21 6.08
CA PRO A 34 14.22 13.07 6.87
C PRO A 34 12.97 13.53 6.10
N PHE A 35 11.83 13.63 6.80
CA PHE A 35 10.56 14.11 6.24
C PHE A 35 10.30 15.55 6.68
N TYR A 36 9.82 16.39 5.77
CA TYR A 36 9.52 17.79 6.04
C TYR A 36 8.09 18.13 5.64
N ILE A 37 7.45 18.97 6.43
CA ILE A 37 6.13 19.55 6.16
C ILE A 37 6.24 21.08 6.16
N ASP A 38 5.40 21.71 5.35
CA ASP A 38 5.25 23.15 5.35
C ASP A 38 4.10 23.51 6.29
N VAL A 39 4.40 24.27 7.34
CA VAL A 39 3.42 24.75 8.32
C VAL A 39 3.19 26.23 8.06
N GLN A 40 1.94 26.60 7.82
CA GLN A 40 1.52 27.99 7.70
C GLN A 40 1.14 28.52 9.09
N ASP A 41 1.86 29.53 9.57
CA ASP A 41 1.50 30.26 10.78
C ASP A 41 1.52 31.76 10.47
N GLN A 42 0.38 32.43 10.68
CA GLN A 42 0.21 33.86 10.43
C GLN A 42 0.70 34.34 9.04
N GLY A 43 0.53 33.52 8.00
CA GLY A 43 0.96 33.83 6.62
C GLY A 43 2.43 33.54 6.31
N ILE A 44 3.21 33.08 7.29
CA ILE A 44 4.60 32.63 7.11
C ILE A 44 4.61 31.12 6.95
N SER A 45 5.09 30.64 5.80
CA SER A 45 5.31 29.21 5.56
C SER A 45 6.68 28.81 6.12
N THR A 46 6.69 27.97 7.14
CA THR A 46 7.93 27.45 7.74
C THR A 46 8.04 25.96 7.48
N ARG A 47 9.20 25.53 6.99
CA ARG A 47 9.49 24.11 6.76
C ARG A 47 9.94 23.45 8.07
N VAL A 48 9.14 22.51 8.57
CA VAL A 48 9.38 21.81 9.83
C VAL A 48 9.71 20.35 9.56
N GLN A 49 10.75 19.83 10.22
CA GLN A 49 11.09 18.42 10.16
C GLN A 49 10.14 17.61 11.05
N VAL A 50 9.56 16.55 10.51
CA VAL A 50 8.74 15.60 11.27
C VAL A 50 9.67 14.67 12.06
N PRO A 51 9.48 14.51 13.38
CA PRO A 51 10.24 13.55 14.18
C PRO A 51 10.11 12.12 13.63
N THR A 52 11.22 11.39 13.56
CA THR A 52 11.21 10.02 13.03
C THR A 52 10.32 9.06 13.82
N ARG A 53 10.17 9.27 15.13
CA ARG A 53 9.26 8.49 16.00
C ARG A 53 7.79 8.60 15.57
N ASP A 54 7.39 9.74 15.01
CA ASP A 54 6.03 9.97 14.53
C ASP A 54 5.78 9.16 13.25
N LEU A 55 6.84 8.75 12.55
CA LEU A 55 6.81 7.95 11.34
C LEU A 55 7.12 6.47 11.61
N ASP A 56 7.12 6.00 12.86
CA ASP A 56 7.37 4.58 13.17
C ASP A 56 6.16 3.69 12.84
N SER A 57 4.94 4.19 13.02
CA SER A 57 3.68 3.47 12.75
C SER A 57 2.52 4.44 12.51
N ILE A 58 1.40 3.92 11.99
CA ILE A 58 0.19 4.74 11.79
C ILE A 58 -0.39 5.24 13.12
N GLN A 59 -0.27 4.44 14.19
CA GLN A 59 -0.73 4.84 15.52
C GLN A 59 0.11 6.00 16.08
N ALA A 60 1.44 5.93 15.94
CA ALA A 60 2.34 7.01 16.35
C ALA A 60 2.07 8.29 15.54
N LEU A 61 1.83 8.15 14.24
CA LEU A 61 1.52 9.29 13.37
C LEU A 61 0.20 9.95 13.77
N LEU A 62 -0.87 9.19 14.02
CA LEU A 62 -2.18 9.74 14.39
C LEU A 62 -2.21 10.43 15.76
N GLN A 63 -1.22 10.16 16.62
CA GLN A 63 -1.02 10.88 17.88
C GLN A 63 -0.22 12.18 17.69
N SER A 64 0.39 12.37 16.52
CA SER A 64 1.18 13.54 16.19
C SER A 64 0.34 14.63 15.54
N ARG A 65 0.70 15.89 15.80
CA ARG A 65 0.18 17.07 15.07
C ARG A 65 0.56 17.07 13.58
N HIS A 66 1.46 16.18 13.15
CA HIS A 66 1.93 16.06 11.78
C HIS A 66 1.08 15.09 10.93
N ALA A 67 0.10 14.41 11.54
CA ALA A 67 -0.68 13.35 10.92
C ALA A 67 -1.29 13.77 9.57
N SER A 68 -2.04 14.87 9.55
CA SER A 68 -2.73 15.33 8.34
C SER A 68 -1.75 15.56 7.20
N ALA A 69 -0.72 16.38 7.43
CA ALA A 69 0.25 16.74 6.40
C ALA A 69 1.00 15.53 5.84
N VAL A 70 1.37 14.56 6.67
CA VAL A 70 2.04 13.33 6.21
C VAL A 70 1.09 12.45 5.41
N LEU A 71 -0.14 12.24 5.91
CA LEU A 71 -1.14 11.39 5.24
C LEU A 71 -1.59 11.98 3.90
N ASP A 72 -1.65 13.30 3.78
CA ASP A 72 -1.99 13.98 2.52
C ASP A 72 -0.92 13.75 1.45
N ARG A 73 0.37 13.83 1.82
CA ARG A 73 1.48 13.47 0.90
C ARG A 73 1.45 12.01 0.49
N LEU A 74 1.15 11.10 1.43
CA LEU A 74 0.94 9.69 1.08
C LEU A 74 -0.28 9.50 0.16
N GLY A 75 -1.34 10.30 0.34
CA GLY A 75 -2.55 10.30 -0.49
C GLY A 75 -2.31 10.78 -1.92
N GLU A 76 -1.47 11.79 -2.11
CA GLU A 76 -1.03 12.26 -3.43
C GLU A 76 -0.23 11.18 -4.17
N ALA A 77 0.73 10.54 -3.48
CA ALA A 77 1.49 9.43 -4.02
C ALA A 77 0.61 8.22 -4.37
N ARG A 78 -0.33 7.86 -3.48
CA ARG A 78 -1.34 6.83 -3.72
C ARG A 78 -2.15 7.13 -4.98
N HIS A 79 -2.63 8.37 -5.14
CA HIS A 79 -3.44 8.75 -6.29
C HIS A 79 -2.70 8.50 -7.61
N ARG A 80 -1.44 8.95 -7.72
CA ARG A 80 -0.60 8.72 -8.91
C ARG A 80 -0.38 7.23 -9.17
N LEU A 81 -0.09 6.47 -8.12
CA LEU A 81 0.16 5.03 -8.24
C LEU A 81 -1.09 4.26 -8.67
N VAL A 82 -2.24 4.49 -8.03
CA VAL A 82 -3.51 3.84 -8.35
C VAL A 82 -3.94 4.17 -9.79
N HIS A 83 -3.76 5.42 -10.23
CA HIS A 83 -4.00 5.79 -11.63
C HIS A 83 -3.16 4.94 -12.60
N ARG A 84 -1.86 4.77 -12.32
CA ARG A 84 -0.97 3.92 -13.13
C ARG A 84 -1.36 2.44 -13.08
N ILE A 85 -1.71 1.92 -11.91
CA ILE A 85 -2.17 0.53 -11.74
C ILE A 85 -3.40 0.28 -12.61
N HIS A 86 -4.41 1.15 -12.53
CA HIS A 86 -5.62 0.99 -13.33
C HIS A 86 -5.37 1.14 -14.83
N ALA A 87 -4.48 2.05 -15.24
CA ALA A 87 -4.08 2.14 -16.65
C ALA A 87 -3.41 0.84 -17.11
N SER A 88 -2.50 0.28 -16.31
CA SER A 88 -1.84 -1.00 -16.56
C SER A 88 -2.85 -2.15 -16.61
N MET A 89 -3.78 -2.27 -15.65
CA MET A 89 -4.82 -3.32 -15.65
C MET A 89 -5.69 -3.30 -16.91
N ARG A 90 -6.01 -2.10 -17.43
CA ARG A 90 -6.83 -1.96 -18.65
C ARG A 90 -6.08 -2.30 -19.94
N GLN A 91 -4.76 -2.15 -19.93
CA GLN A 91 -3.90 -2.31 -21.10
C GLN A 91 -3.19 -3.67 -21.13
N ALA A 92 -2.98 -4.30 -19.98
CA ALA A 92 -2.29 -5.56 -19.87
C ALA A 92 -3.25 -6.74 -20.05
N ARG A 93 -2.89 -7.70 -20.90
CA ARG A 93 -3.43 -9.06 -20.82
C ARG A 93 -2.94 -9.68 -19.51
N ILE A 94 -3.82 -10.37 -18.77
CA ILE A 94 -3.43 -11.13 -17.58
C ILE A 94 -2.57 -12.31 -18.05
N GLU A 95 -1.25 -12.19 -17.94
CA GLU A 95 -0.33 -13.28 -18.24
C GLU A 95 -0.41 -14.36 -17.16
N PRO A 96 -0.55 -15.66 -17.50
CA PRO A 96 -0.73 -16.76 -16.55
C PRO A 96 0.41 -16.91 -15.51
N HIS A 97 1.57 -16.30 -15.77
CA HIS A 97 2.80 -16.53 -15.02
C HIS A 97 3.15 -15.41 -14.03
N GLY A 98 2.29 -14.39 -13.87
CA GLY A 98 2.47 -13.35 -12.86
C GLY A 98 3.70 -12.47 -13.06
N HIS A 99 4.21 -12.35 -14.30
CA HIS A 99 5.20 -11.34 -14.64
C HIS A 99 4.56 -9.94 -14.52
N TYR A 100 5.26 -9.01 -13.87
CA TYR A 100 4.84 -7.62 -13.73
C TYR A 100 4.68 -6.97 -15.12
N ALA A 101 3.46 -6.90 -15.64
CA ALA A 101 3.14 -6.20 -16.88
C ALA A 101 3.08 -4.68 -16.62
N PHE A 102 4.21 -4.10 -16.19
CA PHE A 102 4.33 -2.66 -15.97
C PHE A 102 4.48 -1.89 -17.29
N TYR A 103 4.87 -2.56 -18.38
CA TYR A 103 4.93 -1.97 -19.71
C TYR A 103 4.23 -2.91 -20.69
N PRO A 104 3.17 -2.48 -21.40
CA PRO A 104 2.70 -3.23 -22.56
C PRO A 104 3.89 -3.37 -23.53
N CYS A 105 4.11 -4.57 -24.07
CA CYS A 105 5.02 -4.75 -25.19
C CYS A 105 4.51 -3.85 -26.32
N SER A 106 5.25 -2.77 -26.57
CA SER A 106 5.02 -1.90 -27.70
C SER A 106 5.26 -2.71 -28.96
N ASP A 107 4.19 -3.09 -29.67
CA ASP A 107 4.18 -3.25 -31.13
C ASP A 107 2.78 -3.48 -31.72
N ASP A 108 1.74 -3.77 -30.93
CA ASP A 108 0.39 -3.94 -31.48
C ASP A 108 -0.45 -2.66 -31.44
N LYS A 109 -0.78 -2.15 -32.63
CA LYS A 109 -1.70 -1.05 -32.89
C LYS A 109 -3.18 -1.43 -32.65
N ASP A 110 -3.48 -2.05 -31.51
CA ASP A 110 -4.86 -2.36 -31.15
C ASP A 110 -5.42 -1.25 -30.26
N GLN A 111 -6.07 -0.31 -30.94
CA GLN A 111 -6.98 0.65 -30.32
C GLN A 111 -8.16 -0.12 -29.72
N HIS A 112 -8.44 0.18 -28.44
CA HIS A 112 -9.60 -0.27 -27.66
C HIS A 112 -9.53 -1.66 -27.02
N ALA A 113 -9.19 -1.65 -25.72
CA ALA A 113 -9.96 -2.44 -24.77
C ALA A 113 -10.40 -1.52 -23.63
N GLU A 114 -11.71 -1.33 -23.47
CA GLU A 114 -12.31 -0.91 -22.21
C GLU A 114 -12.11 -2.03 -21.18
N GLY A 115 -10.86 -2.21 -20.74
CA GLY A 115 -10.48 -3.33 -19.87
C GLY A 115 -11.16 -3.23 -18.50
N VAL A 116 -11.39 -4.38 -17.88
CA VAL A 116 -11.88 -4.45 -16.50
C VAL A 116 -10.71 -4.15 -15.55
N ALA A 117 -10.89 -3.20 -14.65
CA ALA A 117 -9.92 -2.92 -13.60
C ALA A 117 -10.41 -3.48 -12.26
N TRP A 118 -9.58 -4.26 -11.60
CA TRP A 118 -9.85 -4.73 -10.24
C TRP A 118 -9.79 -3.57 -9.26
N HIS A 119 -10.55 -3.66 -8.18
CA HIS A 119 -10.45 -2.71 -7.07
C HIS A 119 -9.04 -2.73 -6.46
N VAL A 120 -8.56 -1.58 -6.00
CA VAL A 120 -7.25 -1.44 -5.35
C VAL A 120 -7.46 -0.98 -3.91
N HIS A 121 -6.98 -1.76 -2.95
CA HIS A 121 -7.03 -1.45 -1.54
C HIS A 121 -5.80 -0.65 -1.12
N CYS A 122 -6.02 0.43 -0.38
CA CYS A 122 -4.98 1.29 0.14
C CYS A 122 -5.13 1.44 1.65
N GLY A 123 -4.18 0.93 2.43
CA GLY A 123 -4.33 0.95 3.89
C GLY A 123 -3.05 0.63 4.66
N PHE A 124 -3.11 0.93 5.95
CA PHE A 124 -2.05 0.61 6.90
C PHE A 124 -2.39 -0.67 7.64
N HIS A 125 -1.37 -1.44 8.03
CA HIS A 125 -1.55 -2.50 9.00
C HIS A 125 -1.71 -1.93 10.41
N SER A 126 -2.71 -2.41 11.15
CA SER A 126 -2.88 -2.05 12.56
C SER A 126 -1.68 -2.50 13.42
N VAL A 127 -1.05 -3.62 13.04
CA VAL A 127 0.21 -4.10 13.63
C VAL A 127 1.25 -4.20 12.50
N PRO A 128 2.20 -3.26 12.41
CA PRO A 128 3.18 -3.26 11.32
C PRO A 128 4.20 -4.39 11.50
N SER A 129 4.54 -5.07 10.42
CA SER A 129 5.58 -6.12 10.40
C SER A 129 7.00 -5.56 10.30
N MET A 130 7.14 -4.28 9.96
CA MET A 130 8.41 -3.58 9.83
C MET A 130 8.34 -2.25 10.58
N ARG A 131 9.47 -1.82 11.14
CA ARG A 131 9.63 -0.46 11.66
C ARG A 131 9.61 0.52 10.47
N HIS A 132 8.99 1.68 10.65
CA HIS A 132 8.70 2.71 9.65
C HIS A 132 7.33 2.57 8.99
N LEU A 133 6.61 3.68 8.97
CA LEU A 133 5.33 3.85 8.33
C LEU A 133 5.42 3.52 6.84
N HIS A 134 4.54 2.65 6.37
CA HIS A 134 4.38 2.35 4.96
C HIS A 134 2.90 2.10 4.66
N LEU A 135 2.42 2.74 3.61
CA LEU A 135 1.07 2.54 3.08
C LEU A 135 1.11 1.39 2.09
N HIS A 136 0.30 0.37 2.31
CA HIS A 136 0.12 -0.70 1.34
C HIS A 136 -0.84 -0.25 0.25
N VAL A 137 -0.48 -0.54 -1.00
CA VAL A 137 -1.35 -0.41 -2.17
C VAL A 137 -1.38 -1.77 -2.86
N ILE A 138 -2.53 -2.44 -2.79
CA ILE A 138 -2.70 -3.83 -3.21
C ILE A 138 -3.94 -4.00 -4.10
N SER A 139 -3.80 -4.65 -5.25
CA SER A 139 -4.93 -5.00 -6.12
C SER A 139 -5.74 -6.18 -5.56
N ASN A 140 -7.03 -6.22 -5.88
CA ASN A 140 -7.95 -7.30 -5.49
C ASN A 140 -8.03 -8.43 -6.54
N ASP A 141 -6.99 -8.60 -7.36
CA ASP A 141 -6.93 -9.65 -8.39
C ASP A 141 -6.58 -11.04 -7.83
N LEU A 142 -5.95 -11.10 -6.65
CA LEU A 142 -5.43 -12.32 -6.03
C LEU A 142 -4.50 -13.14 -6.94
N VAL A 143 -3.83 -12.48 -7.88
CA VAL A 143 -2.87 -13.13 -8.77
C VAL A 143 -1.48 -12.93 -8.19
N SER A 144 -0.94 -13.95 -7.52
CA SER A 144 0.47 -13.94 -7.08
C SER A 144 1.04 -15.35 -6.98
N ASN A 145 2.25 -15.53 -7.50
CA ASN A 145 3.04 -16.76 -7.37
C ASN A 145 3.36 -17.12 -5.90
N ARG A 146 3.12 -16.20 -4.96
CA ARG A 146 3.41 -16.35 -3.53
C ARG A 146 2.16 -16.59 -2.68
N LEU A 147 0.97 -16.58 -3.27
CA LEU A 147 -0.24 -17.09 -2.64
C LEU A 147 -0.16 -18.61 -2.60
N LYS A 148 0.26 -19.18 -1.46
CA LYS A 148 0.21 -20.63 -1.27
C LYS A 148 -1.25 -21.07 -1.24
N HIS A 149 -1.61 -22.01 -2.10
CA HIS A 149 -2.93 -22.65 -2.10
C HIS A 149 -3.31 -23.13 -0.69
N LYS A 150 -4.58 -22.98 -0.32
CA LYS A 150 -5.17 -23.76 0.77
C LYS A 150 -5.07 -25.23 0.36
N LYS A 151 -4.23 -26.02 1.01
CA LYS A 151 -4.26 -27.47 0.83
C LYS A 151 -5.64 -27.93 1.32
N VAL A 152 -6.50 -28.43 0.43
CA VAL A 152 -7.65 -29.23 0.85
C VAL A 152 -7.05 -30.48 1.48
N SER A 153 -6.94 -30.50 2.80
CA SER A 153 -6.58 -31.72 3.50
C SER A 153 -7.78 -32.65 3.42
N CYS A 154 -7.61 -33.78 2.75
CA CYS A 154 -8.43 -34.95 3.00
C CYS A 154 -8.49 -35.21 4.51
N ILE A 155 -9.66 -35.59 5.00
CA ILE A 155 -9.93 -35.93 6.40
C ILE A 155 -9.02 -37.10 6.79
N GLY A 156 -8.12 -36.87 7.73
CA GLY A 156 -7.18 -37.88 8.20
C GLY A 156 -6.25 -37.35 9.28
N SER A 157 -6.76 -37.33 10.50
CA SER A 157 -6.05 -37.43 11.78
C SER A 157 -4.93 -36.42 12.10
N THR A 158 -5.20 -35.68 13.18
CA THR A 158 -4.25 -35.24 14.22
C THR A 158 -3.27 -34.11 13.85
N HIS A 159 -3.70 -32.89 14.21
CA HIS A 159 -2.89 -31.81 14.82
C HIS A 159 -1.50 -31.53 14.22
N MET A 160 -1.43 -30.57 13.28
CA MET A 160 -0.20 -29.82 13.01
C MET A 160 -0.53 -28.39 12.54
N LEU A 161 -0.46 -27.45 13.48
CA LEU A 161 -0.45 -26.00 13.24
C LEU A 161 0.85 -25.63 12.50
N MET A 162 0.79 -25.52 11.18
CA MET A 162 1.86 -24.95 10.36
C MET A 162 1.42 -23.59 9.81
N HIS A 163 1.78 -22.56 10.59
CA HIS A 163 2.14 -21.19 10.22
C HIS A 163 1.52 -20.61 8.92
N CYS A 164 0.42 -19.88 9.10
CA CYS A 164 -0.32 -19.19 8.04
C CYS A 164 -0.10 -17.67 8.06
N SER A 165 1.15 -17.18 8.12
CA SER A 165 1.43 -15.73 8.08
C SER A 165 0.99 -15.06 6.77
N LEU A 166 0.90 -15.81 5.68
CA LEU A 166 0.43 -15.34 4.36
C LEU A 166 -1.07 -15.03 4.32
N LEU A 167 -1.88 -15.94 4.89
CA LEU A 167 -3.34 -15.81 4.89
C LEU A 167 -3.76 -14.72 5.88
N GLN A 168 -3.07 -14.63 7.03
CA GLN A 168 -3.30 -13.60 8.03
C GLN A 168 -3.08 -12.18 7.47
N HIS A 169 -2.15 -12.04 6.52
CA HIS A 169 -1.79 -10.74 5.93
C HIS A 169 -2.60 -10.37 4.69
N TYR A 170 -3.18 -11.34 3.98
CA TYR A 170 -4.23 -11.03 2.99
C TYR A 170 -5.56 -10.71 3.69
N LEU A 171 -5.91 -11.49 4.72
CA LEU A 171 -7.12 -11.25 5.52
C LEU A 171 -7.07 -9.91 6.24
N SER A 172 -5.89 -9.36 6.55
CA SER A 172 -5.81 -8.01 7.09
C SER A 172 -6.28 -6.93 6.12
N PHE A 173 -6.23 -7.16 4.81
CA PHE A 173 -6.80 -6.28 3.79
C PHE A 173 -8.23 -6.65 3.37
N HIS A 174 -8.75 -7.79 3.86
CA HIS A 174 -10.09 -8.21 3.50
C HIS A 174 -11.12 -7.31 4.20
N PRO A 175 -12.06 -6.70 3.45
CA PRO A 175 -12.97 -5.67 3.96
C PRO A 175 -13.86 -6.17 5.12
N ALA A 176 -14.12 -7.48 5.19
CA ALA A 176 -14.93 -8.09 6.24
C ALA A 176 -14.15 -8.51 7.52
N VAL A 177 -12.81 -8.52 7.51
CA VAL A 177 -12.00 -9.11 8.61
C VAL A 177 -11.19 -8.05 9.39
N GLY A 178 -11.10 -6.81 8.88
CA GLY A 178 -10.99 -5.62 9.73
C GLY A 178 -9.64 -5.34 10.42
N PHE A 179 -8.49 -5.74 9.86
CA PHE A 179 -7.17 -5.43 10.45
C PHE A 179 -6.34 -4.39 9.69
N SER A 180 -6.91 -3.74 8.67
CA SER A 180 -6.28 -2.62 7.98
C SER A 180 -7.07 -1.34 8.21
N LEU A 181 -6.35 -0.25 8.47
CA LEU A 181 -6.90 1.10 8.52
C LEU A 181 -6.81 1.73 7.12
N PRO A 182 -7.94 1.95 6.41
CA PRO A 182 -7.92 2.61 5.10
C PRO A 182 -7.33 4.02 5.19
N LEU A 183 -6.66 4.46 4.12
CA LEU A 183 -6.02 5.79 4.11
C LEU A 183 -7.05 6.91 4.34
N GLU A 184 -8.23 6.81 3.74
CA GLU A 184 -9.30 7.81 3.86
C GLU A 184 -9.79 7.90 5.30
N LYS A 185 -9.89 6.76 6.00
CA LYS A 185 -10.24 6.72 7.42
C LYS A 185 -9.12 7.30 8.28
N ALA A 186 -7.85 7.02 7.96
CA ALA A 186 -6.72 7.63 8.65
C ALA A 186 -6.69 9.15 8.49
N GLN A 187 -6.93 9.66 7.26
CA GLN A 187 -7.04 11.10 6.99
C GLN A 187 -8.19 11.74 7.78
N ALA A 188 -9.35 11.09 7.82
CA ALA A 188 -10.48 11.56 8.62
C ALA A 188 -10.16 11.61 10.12
N LEU A 189 -9.49 10.59 10.67
CA LEU A 189 -9.05 10.58 12.08
C LEU A 189 -8.03 11.70 12.37
N ALA A 190 -7.08 11.92 11.46
CA ALA A 190 -6.12 13.00 11.57
C ALA A 190 -6.78 14.38 11.54
N ALA A 191 -7.77 14.59 10.66
CA ALA A 191 -8.52 15.84 10.56
C ALA A 191 -9.35 16.13 11.83
N GLN A 192 -9.86 15.08 12.50
CA GLN A 192 -10.62 15.22 13.74
C GLN A 192 -9.74 15.37 14.99
N GLY A 193 -8.41 15.21 14.86
CA GLY A 193 -7.49 15.19 16.01
C GLY A 193 -7.72 14.00 16.96
N VAL A 194 -8.38 12.93 16.48
CA VAL A 194 -8.78 11.79 17.33
C VAL A 194 -7.67 10.75 17.34
N SER A 195 -7.06 10.55 18.52
CA SER A 195 -5.93 9.62 18.72
C SER A 195 -6.31 8.15 18.96
N LYS A 196 -7.60 7.77 18.88
CA LYS A 196 -8.04 6.38 19.12
C LYS A 196 -8.33 5.65 17.80
N VAL A 197 -7.39 4.79 17.40
CA VAL A 197 -7.63 3.73 16.41
C VAL A 197 -8.15 2.52 17.19
N CYS A 198 -9.44 2.18 17.02
CA CYS A 198 -10.05 0.98 17.60
C CYS A 198 -9.66 -0.26 16.78
#